data_AF-A0A3R7NPP0-F1
#
_entry.id   AF-A0A3R7NPP0-F1
#
_cell.length_a   1.000
_cell.length_b   1.000
_cell.length_c   1.000
_cell.angle_alpha   90.00
_cell.angle_beta   90.00
_cell.angle_gamma   90.00
#
_symmetry.space_group_name_H-M   'P 1'
#
loop_
_entity.id
_entity.type
_entity.pdbx_description
1 polymer ?
#
loop_
_entity_poly.entity_id
_entity_poly.type
_entity_poly.pdbx_seq_one_letter_code
_entity_poly.pdbx_strand_id
1 'polypeptide(L)'
;MSLPSSLSSVASRSRLQVVQRGFLTRRGGRHVTRAAVVVEYRPAERKKISDGNCQRVIDAEALHGDEQLFWGARRDYYTRRAQYFPTWDRFAQTLILMTRHVPRVPQEMAFRLMAVFLKLMLLPRLAMNTELMLPSWVTKNAEGIIAQAVGDKENRDGNDAKNAGNKDATMEKEKPKKG
;
A
#
# COMPACT_ATOMS: atom_id res chain seq x y z
N MET A 1 27.82 -3.47 -7.52
CA MET A 1 26.77 -2.57 -7.00
C MET A 1 25.49 -2.87 -7.77
N SER A 2 24.48 -3.44 -7.13
CA SER A 2 23.20 -3.79 -7.76
C SER A 2 22.35 -2.54 -7.93
N LEU A 3 21.97 -2.22 -9.18
CA LEU A 3 21.00 -1.16 -9.46
C LEU A 3 19.65 -1.50 -8.79
N PRO A 4 18.93 -0.53 -8.24
CA PRO A 4 17.58 -0.78 -7.72
C PRO A 4 16.70 -1.31 -8.86
N SER A 5 16.14 -2.50 -8.67
CA SER A 5 15.37 -3.26 -9.68
C SER A 5 14.01 -2.64 -10.01
N SER A 6 13.67 -1.49 -9.42
CA SER A 6 12.42 -0.78 -9.63
C SER A 6 12.65 0.72 -9.83
N LEU A 7 12.47 1.19 -11.07
CA LEU A 7 12.48 2.62 -11.41
C LEU A 7 11.29 3.42 -10.82
N SER A 8 10.35 2.75 -10.15
CA SER A 8 9.11 3.35 -9.67
C SER A 8 8.68 2.77 -8.32
N SER A 9 8.06 3.60 -7.48
CA SER A 9 7.54 3.18 -6.17
C SER A 9 6.43 2.14 -6.34
N VAL A 10 6.30 1.21 -5.39
CA VAL A 10 5.26 0.15 -5.43
C VAL A 10 3.86 0.75 -5.61
N ALA A 11 3.58 1.87 -4.93
CA ALA A 11 2.29 2.57 -5.03
C ALA A 11 2.02 3.22 -6.41
N SER A 12 3.06 3.48 -7.20
CA SER A 12 2.92 4.09 -8.53
C SER A 12 2.69 3.06 -9.64
N ARG A 13 3.18 1.82 -9.48
CA ARG A 13 3.07 0.75 -10.50
C ARG A 13 1.64 0.36 -10.88
N SER A 14 0.70 0.53 -9.95
CA SER A 14 -0.73 0.25 -10.19
C SER A 14 -1.39 1.30 -11.08
N ARG A 15 -0.85 2.52 -11.13
CA ARG A 15 -1.48 3.67 -11.83
C ARG A 15 -0.67 4.15 -13.03
N LEU A 16 0.65 4.10 -12.93
CA LEU A 16 1.59 4.59 -13.91
C LEU A 16 2.23 3.43 -14.66
N GLN A 17 2.61 3.69 -15.90
CA GLN A 17 3.36 2.79 -16.76
C GLN A 17 4.46 3.57 -17.47
N VAL A 18 5.59 2.92 -17.71
CA VAL A 18 6.66 3.47 -18.55
C VAL A 18 6.39 3.00 -19.98
N VAL A 19 6.22 3.94 -20.90
CA VAL A 19 5.99 3.65 -22.32
C VAL A 19 7.18 4.18 -23.11
N GLN A 20 7.81 3.29 -23.89
CA GLN A 20 8.86 3.65 -24.83
C GLN A 20 8.31 3.52 -26.25
N ARG A 21 8.31 4.62 -27.00
CA ARG A 21 7.89 4.66 -28.41
C ARG A 21 9.08 5.03 -29.28
N GLY A 22 9.54 4.09 -30.10
CA GLY A 22 10.57 4.34 -31.10
C GLY A 22 9.95 4.84 -32.41
N PHE A 23 10.58 5.83 -33.04
CA PHE A 23 10.14 6.38 -34.32
C PHE A 23 11.34 6.78 -35.19
N LEU A 24 11.18 6.63 -36.50
CA LEU A 24 12.17 7.05 -37.49
C LEU A 24 11.83 8.46 -37.97
N THR A 25 12.76 9.39 -37.85
CA THR A 25 12.61 10.77 -38.32
C THR A 25 13.56 11.05 -39.49
N ARG A 26 13.12 11.82 -40.48
CA ARG A 26 14.00 12.28 -41.56
C ARG A 26 14.61 13.62 -41.19
N ARG A 27 15.94 13.74 -41.20
CA ARG A 27 16.66 15.00 -40.99
C ARG A 27 17.78 15.12 -42.02
N GLY A 28 17.73 16.18 -42.85
CA GLY A 28 18.74 16.42 -43.88
C GLY A 28 18.93 15.25 -44.84
N GLY A 29 17.85 14.61 -45.27
CA GLY A 29 17.89 13.47 -46.20
C GLY A 29 18.22 12.11 -45.58
N ARG A 30 18.67 12.04 -44.32
CA ARG A 30 18.96 10.78 -43.60
C ARG A 30 17.83 10.39 -42.64
N HIS A 31 17.63 9.09 -42.45
CA HIS A 31 16.75 8.56 -41.41
C HIS A 31 17.51 8.48 -40.07
N VAL A 32 16.92 9.03 -39.02
CA VAL A 32 17.44 9.04 -37.65
C VAL A 32 16.42 8.39 -36.74
N THR A 33 16.82 7.32 -36.06
CA THR A 33 16.04 6.68 -35.00
C THR A 33 15.97 7.59 -33.78
N ARG A 34 14.76 7.87 -33.31
CA ARG A 34 14.49 8.59 -32.06
C ARG A 34 13.54 7.76 -31.21
N ALA A 35 13.59 7.96 -29.91
CA ALA A 35 12.67 7.33 -28.99
C ALA A 35 12.11 8.37 -28.02
N ALA A 36 10.82 8.27 -27.73
CA ALA A 36 10.18 8.97 -26.63
C ALA A 36 9.95 7.98 -25.49
N VAL A 37 10.54 8.25 -24.33
CA VAL A 37 10.31 7.50 -23.10
C VAL A 37 9.48 8.38 -22.19
N VAL A 38 8.28 7.92 -21.82
CA VAL A 38 7.32 8.70 -21.06
C VAL A 38 6.74 7.87 -19.93
N VAL A 39 6.56 8.49 -18.77
CA VAL A 39 5.77 7.93 -17.67
C VAL A 39 4.33 8.41 -17.85
N GLU A 40 3.44 7.48 -18.14
CA GLU A 40 2.05 7.77 -18.47
C GLU A 40 1.10 7.09 -17.48
N TYR A 41 -0.08 7.67 -17.25
CA TYR A 41 -1.16 6.95 -16.58
C TYR A 41 -1.58 5.72 -17.40
N ARG A 42 -1.92 4.63 -16.71
CA ARG A 42 -2.48 3.42 -17.35
C ARG A 42 -3.80 3.76 -18.05
N PRO A 43 -4.19 3.01 -19.10
CA PRO A 43 -5.39 3.31 -19.90
C PRO A 43 -6.68 3.47 -19.07
N ALA A 44 -6.86 2.65 -18.03
CA ALA A 44 -8.02 2.75 -17.14
C ALA A 44 -8.07 4.08 -16.37
N GLU A 45 -6.93 4.60 -15.92
CA GLU A 45 -6.85 5.91 -15.25
C GLU A 45 -6.94 7.05 -16.27
N ARG A 46 -6.38 6.88 -17.48
CA ARG A 46 -6.53 7.86 -18.58
C ARG A 46 -7.98 8.12 -18.94
N LYS A 47 -8.81 7.07 -19.01
CA LYS A 47 -10.25 7.21 -19.24
C LYS A 47 -10.92 8.04 -18.14
N LYS A 48 -10.55 7.81 -16.87
CA LYS A 48 -11.06 8.63 -15.76
C LYS A 48 -10.64 10.09 -15.86
N ILE A 49 -9.43 10.37 -16.35
CA ILE A 49 -8.93 11.72 -16.56
C ILE A 49 -9.72 12.41 -17.69
N SER A 50 -9.96 11.73 -18.82
CA SER A 50 -10.76 12.29 -19.92
C SER A 50 -12.21 12.55 -19.50
N ASP A 51 -12.75 11.72 -18.62
CA ASP A 51 -14.11 11.84 -18.11
C ASP A 51 -14.22 12.87 -16.95
N GLY A 52 -13.14 13.55 -16.58
CA GLY A 52 -13.11 14.52 -15.46
C GLY A 52 -13.27 13.89 -14.07
N ASN A 53 -13.26 12.56 -13.96
CA ASN A 53 -13.55 11.81 -12.73
C ASN A 53 -12.29 11.39 -11.95
N CYS A 54 -11.11 11.90 -12.32
CA CYS A 54 -9.85 11.53 -11.67
C CYS A 54 -9.49 12.52 -10.55
N GLN A 55 -9.73 12.15 -9.30
CA GLN A 55 -9.44 13.00 -8.12
C GLN A 55 -7.97 13.42 -7.96
N ARG A 56 -7.03 12.70 -8.58
CA ARG A 56 -5.59 12.95 -8.46
C ARG A 56 -5.06 13.92 -9.52
N VAL A 57 -5.87 14.23 -10.51
CA VAL A 57 -5.56 15.21 -11.56
C VAL A 57 -6.50 16.39 -11.33
N ILE A 58 -5.92 17.57 -11.14
CA ILE A 58 -6.66 18.78 -10.83
C ILE A 58 -6.69 19.62 -12.10
N ASP A 59 -7.86 20.16 -12.41
CA ASP A 59 -8.02 21.13 -13.49
C ASP A 59 -7.26 22.42 -13.17
N ALA A 60 -6.52 22.97 -14.13
CA ALA A 60 -5.62 24.09 -13.85
C ALA A 60 -6.39 25.42 -13.68
N GLU A 61 -7.55 25.58 -14.33
CA GLU A 61 -8.44 26.71 -14.07
C GLU A 61 -8.96 26.74 -12.62
N ALA A 62 -9.20 25.57 -12.01
CA ALA A 62 -9.61 25.48 -10.62
C ALA A 62 -8.50 25.92 -9.63
N LEU A 63 -7.24 25.96 -10.09
CA LEU A 63 -6.09 26.28 -9.24
C LEU A 63 -5.79 27.78 -9.18
N HIS A 64 -5.80 28.47 -10.33
CA HIS A 64 -5.44 29.89 -10.42
C HIS A 64 -6.44 30.74 -11.22
N GLY A 65 -7.57 30.19 -11.63
CA GLY A 65 -8.52 30.84 -12.54
C GLY A 65 -8.03 30.79 -13.99
N ASP A 66 -8.41 31.80 -14.76
CA ASP A 66 -8.23 31.86 -16.21
C ASP A 66 -6.78 31.56 -16.68
N GLU A 67 -6.61 30.39 -17.31
CA GLU A 67 -5.37 29.93 -17.90
C GLU A 67 -4.88 30.84 -19.04
N GLN A 68 -5.80 31.43 -19.80
CA GLN A 68 -5.46 32.26 -20.95
C GLN A 68 -4.79 33.56 -20.50
N LEU A 69 -5.27 34.15 -19.40
CA LEU A 69 -4.61 35.29 -18.76
C LEU A 69 -3.30 34.88 -18.10
N PHE A 70 -3.25 33.73 -17.42
CA PHE A 70 -2.06 33.28 -16.72
C PHE A 70 -0.90 32.95 -17.67
N TRP A 71 -1.10 32.06 -18.63
CA TRP A 71 -0.06 31.66 -19.59
C TRP A 71 0.19 32.72 -20.67
N GLY A 72 -0.84 33.48 -21.03
CA GLY A 72 -0.75 34.57 -21.99
C GLY A 72 -0.17 35.88 -21.44
N ALA A 73 -0.03 36.00 -20.11
CA ALA A 73 0.46 37.23 -19.50
C ALA A 73 1.88 37.59 -19.96
N ARG A 74 2.06 38.88 -20.26
CA ARG A 74 3.33 39.47 -20.67
C ARG A 74 3.88 40.34 -19.55
N ARG A 75 5.20 40.43 -19.50
CA ARG A 75 5.94 41.22 -18.52
C ARG A 75 5.92 42.67 -18.99
N ASP A 76 5.13 43.48 -18.29
CA ASP A 76 4.93 44.90 -18.65
C ASP A 76 5.57 45.86 -17.63
N TYR A 77 6.19 45.33 -16.57
CA TYR A 77 6.84 46.13 -15.53
C TYR A 77 8.08 46.84 -16.08
N TYR A 78 8.01 48.17 -16.22
CA TYR A 78 9.07 49.09 -16.67
C TYR A 78 9.85 48.62 -17.91
N THR A 79 9.19 47.92 -18.84
CA THR A 79 9.83 47.39 -20.04
C THR A 79 9.01 47.73 -21.29
N ARG A 80 9.70 48.14 -22.36
CA ARG A 80 9.05 48.38 -23.67
C ARG A 80 8.79 47.09 -24.47
N ARG A 81 9.40 45.97 -24.06
CA ARG A 81 9.29 44.68 -24.75
C ARG A 81 8.33 43.77 -23.98
N ALA A 82 7.16 43.52 -24.56
CA ALA A 82 6.17 42.62 -23.99
C ALA A 82 6.60 41.15 -24.20
N GLN A 83 7.43 40.62 -23.30
CA GLN A 83 7.87 39.22 -23.30
C GLN A 83 6.98 38.39 -22.37
N TYR A 84 6.73 37.14 -22.72
CA TYR A 84 6.05 36.21 -21.81
C TYR A 84 6.87 35.98 -20.54
N PHE A 85 6.20 35.58 -19.46
CA PHE A 85 6.87 35.09 -18.27
C PHE A 85 7.68 33.82 -18.59
N PRO A 86 8.86 33.64 -17.98
CA PRO A 86 9.68 32.46 -18.21
C PRO A 86 8.97 31.20 -17.68
N THR A 87 9.19 30.07 -18.34
CA THR A 87 8.52 28.80 -18.03
C THR A 87 8.75 28.35 -16.60
N TRP A 88 9.96 28.53 -16.06
CA TRP A 88 10.29 28.13 -14.69
C TRP A 88 9.48 28.88 -13.63
N ASP A 89 9.20 30.17 -13.84
CA ASP A 89 8.43 30.98 -12.90
C ASP A 89 6.97 30.54 -12.88
N ARG A 90 6.41 30.26 -14.06
CA ARG A 90 5.05 29.70 -14.17
C ARG A 90 4.94 28.33 -13.50
N PHE A 91 5.89 27.43 -13.75
CA PHE A 91 5.90 26.13 -13.08
C PHE A 91 6.07 26.25 -11.56
N ALA A 92 6.90 27.18 -11.10
CA ALA A 92 7.06 27.42 -9.66
C ALA A 92 5.76 27.94 -9.04
N GLN A 93 5.10 28.92 -9.66
CA GLN A 93 3.81 29.46 -9.19
C GLN A 93 2.73 28.37 -9.15
N THR A 94 2.59 27.57 -10.21
CA THR A 94 1.63 26.46 -10.26
C THR A 94 1.93 25.41 -9.18
N LEU A 95 3.20 25.05 -8.98
CA LEU A 95 3.58 24.09 -7.94
C LEU A 95 3.32 24.63 -6.53
N ILE A 96 3.61 25.91 -6.28
CA ILE A 96 3.31 26.58 -5.01
C ILE A 96 1.81 26.49 -4.75
N LEU A 97 0.98 26.82 -5.73
CA LEU A 97 -0.48 26.76 -5.60
C LEU A 97 -0.97 25.33 -5.30
N MET A 98 -0.44 24.32 -6.00
CA MET A 98 -0.81 22.92 -5.78
C MET A 98 -0.41 22.41 -4.39
N THR A 99 0.63 22.97 -3.78
CA THR A 99 1.20 22.51 -2.50
C THR A 99 0.81 23.37 -1.31
N ARG A 100 -0.07 24.38 -1.49
CA ARG A 100 -0.54 25.24 -0.40
C ARG A 100 -1.20 24.43 0.71
N HIS A 101 -1.02 24.89 1.95
CA HIS A 101 -1.60 24.25 3.11
C HIS A 101 -3.14 24.31 3.07
N VAL A 102 -3.77 23.14 3.06
CA VAL A 102 -5.24 23.02 3.12
C VAL A 102 -5.69 23.18 4.57
N PRO A 103 -6.59 24.13 4.90
CA PRO A 103 -7.13 24.25 6.25
C PRO A 103 -7.88 22.97 6.61
N ARG A 104 -7.31 22.16 7.50
CA ARG A 104 -7.90 20.89 7.92
C ARG A 104 -9.00 21.16 8.93
N VAL A 105 -10.17 20.57 8.69
CA VAL A 105 -11.34 20.73 9.55
C VAL A 105 -11.04 20.12 10.94
N PRO A 106 -11.40 20.77 12.06
CA PRO A 106 -11.18 20.23 13.41
C PRO A 106 -11.76 18.82 13.63
N GLN A 107 -12.80 18.45 12.88
CA GLN A 107 -13.37 17.10 12.88
C GLN A 107 -12.36 16.02 12.44
N GLU A 108 -11.51 16.30 11.44
CA GLU A 108 -10.43 15.37 11.06
C GLU A 108 -9.42 15.20 12.19
N MET A 109 -9.11 16.29 12.92
CA MET A 109 -8.22 16.24 14.07
C MET A 109 -8.85 15.45 15.22
N ALA A 110 -10.13 15.67 15.51
CA ALA A 110 -10.87 14.91 16.52
C ALA A 110 -10.91 13.40 16.18
N PHE A 111 -11.10 13.03 14.91
CA PHE A 111 -11.03 11.63 14.48
C PHE A 111 -9.63 11.02 14.67
N ARG A 112 -8.57 11.78 14.35
CA ARG A 112 -7.19 11.33 14.60
C ARG A 112 -6.91 11.18 16.10
N LEU A 113 -7.40 12.09 16.93
CA LEU A 113 -7.30 11.99 18.39
C LEU A 113 -8.08 10.77 18.90
N MET A 114 -9.28 10.51 18.39
CA MET A 114 -10.04 9.30 18.72
C MET A 114 -9.25 8.03 18.39
N ALA A 115 -8.56 7.97 17.24
CA ALA A 115 -7.72 6.82 16.90
C ALA A 115 -6.56 6.60 17.89
N VAL A 116 -6.00 7.68 18.44
CA VAL A 116 -4.97 7.61 19.50
C VAL A 116 -5.61 7.10 20.81
N PHE A 117 -6.73 7.68 21.22
CA PHE A 117 -7.43 7.28 22.44
C PHE A 117 -7.98 5.86 22.38
N LEU A 118 -8.39 5.38 21.21
CA LEU A 118 -8.84 4.00 21.01
C LEU A 118 -7.73 3.01 21.35
N LYS A 119 -6.48 3.27 20.93
CA LYS A 119 -5.34 2.41 21.31
C LYS A 119 -5.11 2.43 22.81
N LEU A 120 -5.20 3.60 23.45
CA LEU A 120 -5.05 3.75 24.90
C LEU A 120 -6.18 3.09 25.69
N MET A 121 -7.41 3.04 25.16
CA MET A 121 -8.53 2.33 25.80
C MET A 121 -8.49 0.82 25.57
N LEU A 122 -8.01 0.36 24.42
CA LEU A 122 -7.93 -1.07 24.10
C LEU A 122 -6.81 -1.78 24.87
N LEU A 123 -5.71 -1.10 25.19
CA LEU A 123 -4.59 -1.69 25.93
C LEU A 123 -4.98 -2.20 27.34
N PRO A 124 -5.62 -1.38 28.21
CA PRO A 124 -6.11 -1.85 29.51
C PRO A 124 -7.17 -2.95 29.39
N ARG A 125 -8.07 -2.84 28.40
CA ARG A 125 -9.09 -3.87 28.15
C ARG A 125 -8.46 -5.20 27.72
N LEU A 126 -7.39 -5.16 26.93
CA LEU A 126 -6.66 -6.36 26.55
C LEU A 126 -5.97 -6.99 27.76
N ALA A 127 -5.29 -6.18 28.59
CA ALA A 127 -4.62 -6.64 29.80
C ALA A 127 -5.61 -7.30 30.78
N MET A 128 -6.74 -6.64 31.04
CA MET A 128 -7.78 -7.16 31.94
C MET A 128 -8.47 -8.40 31.38
N ASN A 129 -8.70 -8.47 30.06
CA ASN A 129 -9.22 -9.68 29.42
C ASN A 129 -8.20 -10.83 29.46
N THR A 130 -6.90 -10.57 29.29
CA THR A 130 -5.87 -11.60 29.47
C THR A 130 -5.77 -12.06 30.92
N GLU A 131 -5.89 -11.17 31.90
CA GLU A 131 -5.94 -11.53 33.32
C GLU A 131 -7.17 -12.36 33.71
N LEU A 132 -8.28 -12.26 32.97
CA LEU A 132 -9.47 -13.10 33.18
C LEU A 132 -9.41 -14.41 32.38
N MET A 133 -8.81 -14.40 31.19
CA MET A 133 -8.66 -15.59 30.34
C MET A 133 -7.50 -16.50 30.77
N LEU A 134 -6.44 -15.96 31.38
CA LEU A 134 -5.31 -16.74 31.87
C LEU A 134 -5.73 -17.71 33.01
N PRO A 135 -6.44 -17.27 34.06
CA PRO A 135 -6.95 -18.16 35.09
C PRO A 135 -7.92 -19.19 34.52
N SER A 136 -8.83 -18.81 33.62
CA SER A 136 -9.81 -19.75 33.06
C SER A 136 -9.23 -20.76 32.07
N TRP A 137 -8.12 -20.44 31.39
CA TRP A 137 -7.37 -21.39 30.58
C TRP A 137 -6.48 -22.30 31.44
N VAL A 138 -5.84 -21.74 32.49
CA VAL A 138 -5.06 -22.52 33.46
C VAL A 138 -5.95 -23.47 34.24
N THR A 139 -7.15 -23.07 34.67
CA THR A 139 -8.07 -23.98 35.37
C THR A 139 -8.61 -25.06 34.44
N LYS A 140 -8.98 -24.74 33.20
CA LYS A 140 -9.43 -25.76 32.22
C LYS A 140 -8.34 -26.78 31.86
N ASN A 141 -7.08 -26.34 31.74
CA ASN A 141 -5.97 -27.27 31.51
C ASN A 141 -5.56 -28.03 32.78
N ALA A 142 -5.66 -27.39 33.96
CA ALA A 142 -5.42 -28.06 35.24
C ALA A 142 -6.50 -29.12 35.52
N GLU A 143 -7.77 -28.86 35.20
CA GLU A 143 -8.85 -29.85 35.25
C GLU A 143 -8.59 -31.01 34.29
N GLY A 144 -8.05 -30.75 33.09
CA GLY A 144 -7.61 -31.80 32.16
C GLY A 144 -6.47 -32.67 32.70
N ILE A 145 -5.46 -32.05 33.33
CA ILE A 145 -4.33 -32.77 33.95
C ILE A 145 -4.77 -33.52 35.22
N ILE A 146 -5.66 -32.94 36.02
CA ILE A 146 -6.20 -33.57 37.23
C ILE A 146 -7.13 -34.73 36.86
N ALA A 147 -7.98 -34.58 35.85
CA ALA A 147 -8.81 -35.69 35.34
C ALA A 147 -7.96 -36.83 34.76
N GLN A 148 -6.84 -36.51 34.09
CA GLN A 148 -5.89 -37.50 33.62
C GLN A 148 -5.13 -38.18 34.77
N ALA A 149 -4.76 -37.43 35.83
CA ALA A 149 -4.10 -37.98 37.01
C ALA A 149 -5.04 -38.77 37.96
N VAL A 150 -6.34 -38.48 37.94
CA VAL A 150 -7.37 -39.24 38.68
C VAL A 150 -7.80 -40.47 37.87
N GLY A 151 -7.89 -40.37 36.53
CA GLY A 151 -8.12 -41.52 35.65
C GLY A 151 -6.97 -42.53 35.61
N ASP A 152 -5.72 -42.08 35.81
CA ASP A 152 -4.55 -42.97 35.94
C ASP A 152 -4.45 -43.67 37.31
N LYS A 153 -5.23 -43.26 38.32
CA LYS A 153 -5.31 -43.96 39.61
C LYS A 153 -6.31 -45.11 39.63
N GLU A 154 -7.25 -45.18 38.69
CA GLU A 154 -8.15 -46.34 38.55
C GLU A 154 -7.57 -47.45 37.63
N ASN A 155 -6.48 -47.20 36.91
CA ASN A 155 -5.88 -48.17 35.98
C ASN A 155 -4.48 -48.68 36.39
N ARG A 156 -4.12 -48.56 37.68
CA ARG A 156 -2.88 -49.15 38.22
C ARG A 156 -3.17 -50.14 39.35
N ASP A 157 -3.91 -51.18 39.02
CA ASP A 157 -3.73 -52.49 39.65
C ASP A 157 -3.76 -53.57 38.56
N GLY A 158 -2.59 -54.15 38.30
CA GLY A 158 -2.44 -55.43 37.60
C GLY A 158 -1.74 -55.40 36.25
N ASN A 159 -0.44 -55.76 36.27
CA ASN A 159 0.30 -56.53 35.25
C ASN A 159 0.34 -56.01 33.79
N ASP A 160 1.45 -55.98 33.06
CA ASP A 160 2.65 -56.79 33.09
C ASP A 160 3.81 -56.04 32.42
N ALA A 161 4.99 -56.15 33.01
CA ALA A 161 6.24 -55.86 32.34
C ALA A 161 6.56 -57.00 31.37
N LYS A 162 6.68 -56.70 30.06
CA LYS A 162 7.60 -57.43 29.16
C LYS A 162 7.92 -56.67 27.88
N ASN A 163 9.21 -56.36 27.80
CA ASN A 163 10.08 -56.28 26.62
C ASN A 163 9.93 -55.12 25.61
N ALA A 164 10.97 -54.29 25.66
CA ALA A 164 11.49 -53.47 24.58
C ALA A 164 12.00 -54.29 23.38
N GLY A 165 11.98 -53.69 22.19
CA GLY A 165 13.07 -53.85 21.21
C GLY A 165 12.75 -54.43 19.82
N ASN A 166 12.30 -53.55 18.91
CA ASN A 166 12.93 -53.25 17.60
C ASN A 166 13.23 -54.38 16.56
N LYS A 167 12.51 -54.41 15.42
CA LYS A 167 13.00 -54.19 14.03
C LYS A 167 12.15 -54.87 12.93
N ASP A 168 11.82 -54.06 11.93
CA ASP A 168 11.75 -54.30 10.48
C ASP A 168 10.93 -55.48 9.89
N ALA A 169 9.86 -55.15 9.15
CA ALA A 169 9.71 -55.38 7.70
C ALA A 169 8.24 -55.22 7.25
N THR A 170 7.86 -54.16 6.54
CA THR A 170 7.82 -54.02 5.05
C THR A 170 6.46 -54.41 4.42
N MET A 171 5.74 -53.37 4.00
CA MET A 171 4.88 -53.19 2.80
C MET A 171 3.85 -54.24 2.36
N GLU A 172 2.60 -53.79 2.14
CA GLU A 172 1.98 -53.51 0.83
C GLU A 172 0.62 -52.79 1.06
N LYS A 173 0.47 -51.50 0.71
CA LYS A 173 0.00 -50.88 -0.56
C LYS A 173 -1.52 -50.63 -0.66
N GLU A 174 -1.82 -49.33 -0.84
CA GLU A 174 -2.88 -48.69 -1.68
C GLU A 174 -4.37 -48.98 -1.38
N LYS A 175 -5.35 -48.06 -1.45
CA LYS A 175 -5.49 -46.63 -1.82
C LYS A 175 -6.93 -46.19 -1.40
N PRO A 176 -7.29 -44.89 -1.43
CA PRO A 176 -8.58 -44.39 -0.95
C PRO A 176 -9.65 -44.36 -2.06
N LYS A 177 -10.94 -44.48 -1.69
CA LYS A 177 -12.07 -44.17 -2.58
C LYS A 177 -12.72 -42.84 -2.18
N LYS A 178 -12.64 -41.88 -3.09
CA LYS A 178 -13.58 -40.74 -3.18
C LYS A 178 -14.93 -41.26 -3.68
N GLY A 179 -16.00 -40.73 -3.11
CA GLY A 179 -17.31 -40.57 -3.75
C GLY A 179 -17.54 -39.09 -3.99
#